data_AF-A0A931E4C0-F1
#
_entry.id   AF-A0A931E4C0-F1
#
_cell.length_a   1.000
_cell.length_b   1.000
_cell.length_c   1.000
_cell.angle_alpha   90.00
_cell.angle_beta   90.00
_cell.angle_gamma   90.00
#
_symmetry.space_group_name_H-M   'P 1'
#
loop_
_entity.id
_entity.type
_entity.pdbx_description
1 polymer ?
#
loop_
_entity_poly.entity_id
_entity_poly.type
_entity_poly.pdbx_seq_one_letter_code
_entity_poly.pdbx_strand_id
1 'polypeptide(L)'
;MRDAELHPRKHAYVLPAGLRAVAAALENPGCVVSGLSALAIYGLSFFSKGCDATLIGEVEKTQFPAMKSALVRRRKLKSTWTVRWQDRAITASRPLDALIEALQDLRDGVHAWEVPSWVADDLAFRAISLIDASSNHFGFTPTMIKEAAKGRLNSRWIRKILQLSSGKADSPKETEMRIISRAILEGPESFPLKLVRDDMRDPFAENIRWAAAQLEDLRLKLSEQVPIYEATWSDWPITIFDLALTALKIGLMYDGEHHLQRSQRDKDASISLKCTLQGWLVLRFSAGTLETLPGALVAAVRMRVNTLDPAA
;
A
#
# COMPACT_ATOMS: atom_id res chain seq x y z
N MET A 1 16.09 4.71 11.46
CA MET A 1 14.92 4.23 10.69
C MET A 1 13.78 5.18 10.97
N ARG A 2 13.25 5.88 9.96
CA ARG A 2 12.25 6.96 10.12
C ARG A 2 10.93 6.49 10.76
N ASP A 3 10.56 5.21 10.61
CA ASP A 3 9.42 4.60 11.31
C ASP A 3 9.45 4.74 12.83
N ALA A 4 10.65 4.80 13.42
CA ALA A 4 10.81 4.95 14.86
C ALA A 4 10.36 6.32 15.37
N GLU A 5 10.41 7.38 14.56
CA GLU A 5 10.00 8.74 14.95
C GLU A 5 8.47 8.90 14.98
N LEU A 6 7.76 8.03 14.26
CA LEU A 6 6.30 8.04 14.11
C LEU A 6 5.59 7.06 15.05
N HIS A 7 6.33 6.19 15.73
CA HIS A 7 5.77 5.38 16.81
C HIS A 7 5.22 6.31 17.91
N PRO A 8 4.03 6.06 18.51
CA PRO A 8 3.49 6.91 19.58
C PRO A 8 4.45 7.12 20.76
N ARG A 9 5.42 6.20 20.96
CA ARG A 9 6.47 6.28 22.00
C ARG A 9 7.88 6.54 21.45
N LYS A 10 8.01 6.80 20.15
CA LYS A 10 9.28 7.03 19.44
C LYS A 10 10.32 5.89 19.56
N HIS A 11 9.87 4.63 19.47
CA HIS A 11 10.74 3.47 19.65
C HIS A 11 11.15 2.86 18.31
N ALA A 12 12.43 2.48 18.18
CA ALA A 12 12.93 1.67 17.08
C ALA A 12 13.00 0.20 17.51
N TYR A 13 12.28 -0.69 16.82
CA TYR A 13 12.41 -2.12 17.05
C TYR A 13 13.48 -2.73 16.15
N VAL A 14 14.44 -3.43 16.76
CA VAL A 14 15.48 -4.19 16.04
C VAL A 14 14.89 -5.51 15.51
N LEU A 15 13.95 -6.10 16.27
CA LEU A 15 13.35 -7.39 15.92
C LEU A 15 12.17 -7.24 14.94
N PRO A 16 12.05 -8.13 13.94
CA PRO A 16 10.87 -8.25 13.09
C PRO A 16 9.57 -8.36 13.89
N ALA A 17 8.50 -7.77 13.37
CA ALA A 17 7.22 -7.70 14.08
C ALA A 17 6.61 -9.07 14.42
N GLY A 18 6.74 -10.06 13.52
CA GLY A 18 6.28 -11.43 13.80
C GLY A 18 6.99 -12.05 14.99
N LEU A 19 8.31 -11.85 15.13
CA LEU A 19 9.08 -12.34 16.28
C LEU A 19 8.69 -11.62 17.57
N ARG A 20 8.46 -10.30 17.51
CA ARG A 20 7.96 -9.53 18.66
C ARG A 20 6.57 -9.99 19.09
N ALA A 21 5.69 -10.30 18.13
CA ALA A 21 4.37 -10.82 18.39
C ALA A 21 4.41 -12.21 19.05
N VAL A 22 5.30 -13.08 18.58
CA VAL A 22 5.56 -14.39 19.20
C VAL A 22 6.06 -14.23 20.64
N ALA A 23 7.07 -13.39 20.86
CA ALA A 23 7.60 -13.12 22.20
C ALA A 23 6.50 -12.59 23.15
N ALA A 24 5.72 -11.62 22.69
CA ALA A 24 4.59 -11.07 23.44
C ALA A 24 3.56 -12.13 23.80
N ALA A 25 3.26 -13.08 22.91
CA ALA A 25 2.33 -14.17 23.18
C ALA A 25 2.85 -15.13 24.25
N LEU A 26 4.15 -15.46 24.22
CA LEU A 26 4.78 -16.34 25.20
C LEU A 26 4.84 -15.70 26.60
N GLU A 27 5.04 -14.39 26.67
CA GLU A 27 5.02 -13.63 27.93
C GLU A 27 3.63 -13.43 28.52
N ASN A 28 2.57 -13.59 27.71
CA ASN A 28 1.18 -13.36 28.12
C ASN A 28 0.32 -14.58 27.76
N PRO A 29 0.56 -15.75 28.39
CA PRO A 29 -0.21 -16.96 28.13
C PRO A 29 -1.70 -16.72 28.44
N GLY A 30 -2.57 -17.01 27.47
CA GLY A 30 -4.01 -16.75 27.56
C GLY A 30 -4.48 -15.53 26.75
N CYS A 31 -3.56 -14.65 26.34
CA CYS A 31 -3.87 -13.62 25.35
C CYS A 31 -3.84 -14.16 23.92
N VAL A 32 -4.54 -13.46 23.02
CA VAL A 32 -4.61 -13.78 21.59
C VAL A 32 -3.82 -12.74 20.80
N VAL A 33 -2.89 -13.15 19.95
CA VAL A 33 -2.20 -12.22 19.04
C VAL A 33 -3.19 -11.66 18.03
N SER A 34 -3.16 -10.34 17.80
CA SER A 34 -4.22 -9.63 17.07
C SER A 34 -3.66 -8.54 16.15
N GLY A 35 -4.52 -7.97 15.30
CA GLY A 35 -4.16 -6.80 14.48
C GLY A 35 -2.95 -7.03 13.57
N LEU A 36 -2.11 -5.99 13.44
CA LEU A 36 -0.86 -6.05 12.65
C LEU A 36 0.10 -7.14 13.14
N SER A 37 0.08 -7.48 14.43
CA SER A 37 0.94 -8.52 14.99
C SER A 37 0.55 -9.91 14.50
N ALA A 38 -0.75 -10.20 14.43
CA ALA A 38 -1.23 -11.45 13.86
C ALA A 38 -0.92 -11.52 12.36
N LEU A 39 -1.17 -10.44 11.60
CA LEU A 39 -0.82 -10.38 10.18
C LEU A 39 0.69 -10.61 9.95
N ALA A 40 1.55 -10.07 10.81
CA ALA A 40 3.00 -10.25 10.73
C ALA A 40 3.43 -11.70 11.02
N ILE A 41 2.77 -12.40 11.95
CA ILE A 41 3.00 -13.85 12.16
C ILE A 41 2.66 -14.64 10.89
N TYR A 42 1.69 -14.18 10.10
CA TYR A 42 1.28 -14.83 8.85
C TYR A 42 2.10 -14.42 7.62
N GLY A 43 3.21 -13.71 7.85
CA GLY A 43 4.15 -13.35 6.81
C GLY A 43 3.91 -11.99 6.15
N LEU A 44 2.94 -11.18 6.61
CA LEU A 44 2.82 -9.81 6.11
C LEU A 44 4.00 -8.97 6.61
N SER A 45 4.91 -8.60 5.71
CA SER A 45 6.21 -7.99 6.03
C SER A 45 6.20 -6.47 6.15
N PHE A 46 5.07 -5.81 5.91
CA PHE A 46 4.96 -4.35 5.84
C PHE A 46 4.41 -3.73 7.14
N PHE A 47 4.54 -2.40 7.27
CA PHE A 47 3.91 -1.50 8.27
C PHE A 47 4.29 -1.69 9.75
N SER A 48 4.72 -2.89 10.11
CA SER A 48 4.78 -3.34 11.49
C SER A 48 6.11 -3.05 12.18
N LYS A 49 7.13 -2.57 11.45
CA LYS A 49 8.48 -2.28 11.98
C LYS A 49 8.43 -1.30 13.16
N GLY A 50 7.67 -0.22 13.03
CA GLY A 50 7.50 0.78 14.08
C GLY A 50 6.39 0.50 15.08
N CYS A 51 5.63 -0.59 14.97
CA CYS A 51 4.40 -0.81 15.76
C CYS A 51 4.63 -1.73 16.96
N ASP A 52 4.04 -1.40 18.13
CA ASP A 52 4.00 -2.28 19.31
C ASP A 52 3.31 -3.63 18.99
N ALA A 53 3.77 -4.71 19.64
CA ALA A 53 3.09 -6.00 19.51
C ALA A 53 1.67 -5.89 20.10
N THR A 54 0.64 -6.40 19.45
CA THR A 54 -0.76 -6.22 19.88
C THR A 54 -1.41 -7.55 20.21
N LEU A 55 -1.96 -7.63 21.42
CA LEU A 55 -2.68 -8.78 21.94
C LEU A 55 -4.12 -8.40 22.31
N ILE A 56 -5.04 -9.37 22.27
CA ILE A 56 -6.38 -9.28 22.87
C ILE A 56 -6.40 -10.15 24.12
N GLY A 57 -6.84 -9.59 25.24
CA GLY A 57 -6.89 -10.29 26.52
C GLY A 57 -7.63 -9.48 27.58
N GLU A 58 -7.71 -10.04 28.79
CA GLU A 58 -8.14 -9.26 29.94
C GLU A 58 -7.08 -8.23 30.29
N VAL A 59 -7.51 -7.00 30.57
CA VAL A 59 -6.63 -5.90 30.98
C VAL A 59 -6.85 -5.68 32.46
N GLU A 60 -5.90 -6.05 33.30
CA GLU A 60 -5.92 -5.64 34.71
C GLU A 60 -5.73 -4.12 34.79
N LYS A 61 -6.65 -3.41 35.44
CA LYS A 61 -6.66 -1.95 35.54
C LYS A 61 -5.43 -1.35 36.25
N THR A 62 -4.58 -2.19 36.85
CA THR A 62 -3.53 -1.79 37.82
C THR A 62 -2.10 -2.13 37.40
N GLN A 63 -1.86 -2.68 36.21
CA GLN A 63 -0.48 -2.89 35.75
C GLN A 63 0.05 -1.64 35.02
N PHE A 64 0.83 -0.83 35.73
CA PHE A 64 1.76 0.09 35.10
C PHE A 64 2.71 -0.70 34.20
N PRO A 65 3.08 -0.18 33.02
CA PRO A 65 3.86 -0.94 32.06
C PRO A 65 5.27 -1.16 32.62
N ALA A 66 5.50 -2.35 33.20
CA ALA A 66 6.80 -2.98 33.05
C ALA A 66 7.15 -2.90 31.55
N MET A 67 8.43 -2.70 31.25
CA MET A 67 9.04 -2.55 29.93
C MET A 67 8.62 -3.66 28.93
N LYS A 68 7.35 -3.71 28.55
CA LYS A 68 6.70 -4.72 27.72
C LYS A 68 6.34 -4.01 26.44
N SER A 69 7.00 -4.39 25.37
CA SER A 69 6.78 -3.94 23.99
C SER A 69 5.43 -4.38 23.40
N ALA A 70 4.53 -4.87 24.25
CA ALA A 70 3.24 -5.45 23.91
C ALA A 70 2.08 -4.64 24.52
N LEU A 71 1.12 -4.31 23.68
CA LEU A 71 -0.14 -3.67 24.02
C LEU A 71 -1.25 -4.72 24.10
N VAL A 72 -1.87 -4.86 25.27
CA VAL A 72 -3.05 -5.72 25.47
C VAL A 72 -4.32 -4.89 25.33
N ARG A 73 -5.24 -5.31 24.46
CA ARG A 73 -6.48 -4.61 24.11
C ARG A 73 -7.68 -5.42 24.56
N ARG A 74 -8.61 -4.79 25.28
CA ARG A 74 -9.90 -5.40 25.60
C ARG A 74 -10.85 -5.30 24.40
N ARG A 75 -11.04 -6.38 23.65
CA ARG A 75 -11.95 -6.46 22.50
C ARG A 75 -12.71 -7.78 22.48
N LYS A 76 -13.90 -7.78 21.88
CA LYS A 76 -14.66 -9.02 21.64
C LYS A 76 -13.97 -9.83 20.55
N LEU A 77 -13.40 -10.96 20.95
CA LEU A 77 -12.77 -11.91 20.04
C LEU A 77 -13.81 -12.48 19.06
N LYS A 78 -13.39 -12.70 17.81
CA LYS A 78 -14.22 -13.28 16.76
C LYS A 78 -13.80 -14.70 16.45
N SER A 79 -12.89 -14.89 15.51
CA SER A 79 -12.36 -16.20 15.20
C SER A 79 -10.84 -16.25 15.35
N THR A 80 -10.35 -17.38 15.83
CA THR A 80 -8.93 -17.63 16.07
C THR A 80 -8.47 -18.91 15.38
N TRP A 81 -7.16 -19.03 15.25
CA TRP A 81 -6.48 -20.29 14.98
C TRP A 81 -5.25 -20.42 15.88
N THR A 82 -4.74 -21.63 15.98
CA THR A 82 -3.48 -21.92 16.66
C THR A 82 -2.36 -21.93 15.64
N VAL A 83 -1.40 -21.04 15.82
CA VAL A 83 -0.14 -21.02 15.08
C VAL A 83 0.88 -21.79 15.91
N ARG A 84 1.69 -22.63 15.27
CA ARG A 84 2.84 -23.26 15.91
C ARG A 84 4.10 -22.47 15.60
N TRP A 85 4.82 -22.08 16.65
CA TRP A 85 6.17 -21.56 16.55
C TRP A 85 7.09 -22.52 17.30
N GLN A 86 7.93 -23.24 16.56
CA GLN A 86 8.65 -24.42 17.10
C GLN A 86 7.63 -25.37 17.78
N ASP A 87 7.88 -25.78 19.02
CA ASP A 87 7.00 -26.66 19.79
C ASP A 87 5.95 -25.91 20.62
N ARG A 88 5.79 -24.59 20.42
CA ARG A 88 4.86 -23.75 21.17
C ARG A 88 3.60 -23.43 20.36
N ALA A 89 2.45 -23.59 20.98
CA ALA A 89 1.15 -23.18 20.44
C ALA A 89 0.86 -21.73 20.82
N ILE A 90 0.53 -20.91 19.82
CA ILE A 90 0.19 -19.50 19.96
C ILE A 90 -1.20 -19.29 19.40
N THR A 91 -2.09 -18.69 20.18
CA THR A 91 -3.44 -18.34 19.71
C THR A 91 -3.39 -16.98 19.04
N ALA A 92 -3.92 -16.89 17.82
CA ALA A 92 -3.96 -15.64 17.07
C ALA A 92 -5.30 -15.46 16.32
N SER A 93 -5.73 -14.22 16.14
CA SER A 93 -6.92 -13.86 15.35
C SER A 93 -6.77 -14.34 13.91
N ARG A 94 -7.80 -14.92 13.31
CA ARG A 94 -7.71 -15.35 11.90
C ARG A 94 -7.36 -14.17 10.98
N PRO A 95 -6.70 -14.42 9.82
CA PRO A 95 -6.16 -13.36 8.96
C PRO A 95 -7.13 -12.19 8.66
N LEU A 96 -8.39 -12.49 8.31
CA LEU A 96 -9.37 -11.45 8.01
C LEU A 96 -9.81 -10.68 9.27
N ASP A 97 -9.96 -11.36 10.41
CA ASP A 97 -10.27 -10.71 11.69
C ASP A 97 -9.12 -9.83 12.17
N ALA A 98 -7.87 -10.28 11.96
CA ALA A 98 -6.65 -9.53 12.25
C ALA A 98 -6.55 -8.25 11.41
N LEU A 99 -6.94 -8.29 10.12
CA LEU A 99 -7.04 -7.08 9.30
C LEU A 99 -8.06 -6.08 9.89
N ILE A 100 -9.25 -6.54 10.25
CA ILE A 100 -10.27 -5.66 10.85
C ILE A 100 -9.80 -5.09 12.18
N GLU A 101 -9.12 -5.87 13.00
CA GLU A 101 -8.51 -5.41 14.25
C GLU A 101 -7.42 -4.37 14.02
N ALA A 102 -6.56 -4.57 13.01
CA ALA A 102 -5.52 -3.62 12.63
C ALA A 102 -6.13 -2.28 12.14
N LEU A 103 -7.22 -2.33 11.36
CA LEU A 103 -7.96 -1.14 10.95
C LEU A 103 -8.60 -0.40 12.14
N GLN A 104 -9.07 -1.13 13.16
CA GLN A 104 -9.54 -0.51 14.41
C GLN A 104 -8.37 0.17 15.15
N ASP A 105 -7.21 -0.49 15.25
CA ASP A 105 -6.02 0.06 15.90
C ASP A 105 -5.50 1.33 15.20
N LEU A 106 -5.53 1.37 13.87
CA LEU A 106 -5.23 2.57 13.10
C LEU A 106 -6.16 3.73 13.45
N ARG A 107 -7.48 3.47 13.55
CA ARG A 107 -8.47 4.50 13.90
C ARG A 107 -8.30 5.01 15.33
N ASP A 108 -7.86 4.14 16.22
CA ASP A 108 -7.61 4.48 17.62
C ASP A 108 -6.24 5.16 17.83
N GLY A 109 -5.45 5.36 16.77
CA GLY A 109 -4.12 5.98 16.83
C GLY A 109 -3.05 5.11 17.50
N VAL A 110 -3.30 3.80 17.62
CA VAL A 110 -2.36 2.86 18.23
C VAL A 110 -1.19 2.56 17.32
N HIS A 111 -1.46 2.42 16.02
CA HIS A 111 -0.46 2.15 15.00
C HIS A 111 -0.39 3.32 14.03
N ALA A 112 0.81 3.69 13.64
CA ALA A 112 1.08 4.68 12.61
C ALA A 112 2.42 4.37 11.95
N TRP A 113 2.54 4.74 10.69
CA TRP A 113 3.78 4.70 9.92
C TRP A 113 3.82 5.89 8.96
N GLU A 114 4.95 6.07 8.29
CA GLU A 114 5.15 7.20 7.37
C GLU A 114 4.11 7.17 6.26
N VAL A 115 3.47 8.32 6.05
CA VAL A 115 2.62 8.54 4.89
C VAL A 115 3.20 9.69 4.08
N PRO A 116 2.90 9.75 2.80
CA PRO A 116 3.43 10.81 1.96
C PRO A 116 2.84 12.16 2.37
N SER A 117 3.67 13.21 2.33
CA SER A 117 3.31 14.56 2.75
C SER A 117 2.22 15.21 1.89
N TRP A 118 1.96 14.67 0.69
CA TRP A 118 0.95 15.15 -0.24
C TRP A 118 -0.46 14.62 0.05
N VAL A 119 -0.65 13.71 1.02
CA VAL A 119 -1.98 13.19 1.39
C VAL A 119 -2.56 13.94 2.60
N ALA A 120 -3.85 14.31 2.55
CA ALA A 120 -4.51 15.02 3.67
C ALA A 120 -5.17 14.11 4.69
N ASP A 121 -5.54 12.92 4.24
CA ASP A 121 -6.21 11.90 5.05
C ASP A 121 -5.25 10.75 5.29
N ASP A 122 -4.26 10.99 6.16
CA ASP A 122 -3.26 10.02 6.60
C ASP A 122 -3.87 8.67 6.97
N LEU A 123 -4.96 8.70 7.74
CA LEU A 123 -5.65 7.51 8.23
C LEU A 123 -6.23 6.71 7.07
N ALA A 124 -6.88 7.37 6.11
CA ALA A 124 -7.39 6.68 4.92
C ALA A 124 -6.25 6.08 4.10
N PHE A 125 -5.13 6.79 3.90
CA PHE A 125 -4.00 6.26 3.14
C PHE A 125 -3.37 5.02 3.80
N ARG A 126 -3.15 5.05 5.13
CA ARG A 126 -2.68 3.87 5.88
C ARG A 126 -3.64 2.71 5.75
N ALA A 127 -4.94 2.96 5.87
CA ALA A 127 -5.96 1.93 5.74
C ALA A 127 -6.01 1.31 4.33
N ILE A 128 -5.91 2.12 3.28
CA ILE A 128 -5.83 1.64 1.88
C ILE A 128 -4.58 0.78 1.70
N SER A 129 -3.42 1.28 2.09
CA SER A 129 -2.14 0.56 1.97
C SER A 129 -2.17 -0.79 2.71
N LEU A 130 -2.77 -0.81 3.91
CA LEU A 130 -2.92 -2.04 4.68
C LEU A 130 -3.88 -3.03 4.00
N ILE A 131 -5.00 -2.54 3.45
CA ILE A 131 -5.96 -3.39 2.73
C ILE A 131 -5.35 -3.94 1.45
N ASP A 132 -4.65 -3.12 0.66
CA ASP A 132 -4.01 -3.53 -0.59
C ASP A 132 -3.03 -4.67 -0.33
N ALA A 133 -2.08 -4.45 0.59
CA ALA A 133 -1.07 -5.44 0.94
C ALA A 133 -1.68 -6.72 1.52
N SER A 134 -2.72 -6.59 2.37
CA SER A 134 -3.40 -7.77 2.92
C SER A 134 -4.21 -8.51 1.85
N SER A 135 -4.80 -7.80 0.89
CA SER A 135 -5.58 -8.41 -0.19
C SER A 135 -4.69 -9.13 -1.18
N ASN A 136 -3.53 -8.56 -1.53
CA ASN A 136 -2.50 -9.22 -2.33
C ASN A 136 -1.98 -10.47 -1.61
N HIS A 137 -1.57 -10.35 -0.35
CA HIS A 137 -0.94 -11.45 0.41
C HIS A 137 -1.89 -12.59 0.78
N PHE A 138 -3.14 -12.28 1.16
CA PHE A 138 -4.10 -13.29 1.67
C PHE A 138 -5.25 -13.60 0.70
N GLY A 139 -5.32 -12.94 -0.47
CA GLY A 139 -6.41 -13.12 -1.43
C GLY A 139 -7.75 -12.58 -0.93
N PHE A 140 -7.77 -11.57 -0.06
CA PHE A 140 -9.02 -11.00 0.42
C PHE A 140 -9.75 -10.22 -0.66
N THR A 141 -11.04 -10.48 -0.79
CA THR A 141 -11.92 -9.70 -1.67
C THR A 141 -12.56 -8.53 -0.92
N PRO A 142 -12.94 -7.44 -1.60
CA PRO A 142 -13.66 -6.33 -0.98
C PRO A 142 -14.95 -6.77 -0.25
N THR A 143 -15.64 -7.78 -0.79
CA THR A 143 -16.85 -8.36 -0.17
C THR A 143 -16.53 -9.04 1.16
N MET A 144 -15.45 -9.84 1.23
CA MET A 144 -15.02 -10.48 2.48
C MET A 144 -14.68 -9.44 3.55
N ILE A 145 -13.91 -8.41 3.18
CA ILE A 145 -13.51 -7.34 4.11
C ILE A 145 -14.74 -6.58 4.62
N LYS A 146 -15.66 -6.23 3.73
CA LYS A 146 -16.90 -5.54 4.08
C LYS A 146 -17.75 -6.33 5.07
N GLU A 147 -17.92 -7.64 4.86
CA GLU A 147 -18.68 -8.49 5.78
C GLU A 147 -17.97 -8.65 7.12
N ALA A 148 -16.65 -8.87 7.13
CA ALA A 148 -15.89 -8.97 8.38
C ALA A 148 -15.87 -7.66 9.19
N ALA A 149 -15.95 -6.51 8.52
CA ALA A 149 -16.02 -5.20 9.15
C ALA A 149 -17.39 -4.86 9.77
N LYS A 150 -18.45 -5.61 9.43
CA LYS A 150 -19.83 -5.32 9.84
C LYS A 150 -19.97 -5.29 11.36
N GLY A 151 -20.49 -4.17 11.88
CA GLY A 151 -20.66 -3.96 13.33
C GLY A 151 -19.35 -3.76 14.11
N ARG A 152 -18.20 -3.64 13.42
CA ARG A 152 -16.88 -3.41 14.02
C ARG A 152 -16.24 -2.11 13.57
N LEU A 153 -16.54 -1.68 12.34
CA LEU A 153 -16.06 -0.45 11.73
C LEU A 153 -17.23 0.30 11.08
N ASN A 154 -17.08 1.62 10.92
CA ASN A 154 -18.10 2.44 10.27
C ASN A 154 -18.26 2.04 8.79
N SER A 155 -19.46 1.61 8.40
CA SER A 155 -19.73 1.09 7.05
C SER A 155 -19.50 2.10 5.92
N ARG A 156 -19.72 3.40 6.17
CA ARG A 156 -19.47 4.45 5.16
C ARG A 156 -17.98 4.64 4.94
N TRP A 157 -17.21 4.63 6.03
CA TRP A 157 -15.74 4.72 5.98
C TRP A 157 -15.11 3.51 5.28
N ILE A 158 -15.56 2.29 5.60
CA ILE A 158 -15.10 1.07 4.92
C ILE A 158 -15.41 1.11 3.44
N ARG A 159 -16.62 1.54 3.06
CA ARG A 159 -16.98 1.68 1.65
C ARG A 159 -16.06 2.65 0.92
N LYS A 160 -15.78 3.83 1.51
CA LYS A 160 -14.87 4.84 0.94
C LYS A 160 -13.48 4.25 0.68
N ILE A 161 -12.91 3.57 1.66
CA ILE A 161 -11.56 3.00 1.54
C ILE A 161 -11.53 1.85 0.52
N LEU A 162 -12.52 0.94 0.54
CA LEU A 162 -12.58 -0.17 -0.40
C LEU A 162 -12.73 0.29 -1.86
N GLN A 163 -13.39 1.43 -2.13
CA GLN A 163 -13.46 2.02 -3.47
C GLN A 163 -12.10 2.52 -3.99
N LEU A 164 -11.18 2.81 -3.07
CA LEU A 164 -9.83 3.29 -3.38
C LEU A 164 -8.78 2.18 -3.32
N SER A 165 -9.13 1.01 -2.81
CA SER A 165 -8.20 -0.11 -2.58
C SER A 165 -8.13 -1.03 -3.81
N SER A 166 -6.99 -1.70 -3.96
CA SER A 166 -6.72 -2.72 -4.97
C SER A 166 -5.77 -3.77 -4.40
N GLY A 167 -6.10 -5.05 -4.54
CA GLY A 167 -5.25 -6.15 -4.08
C GLY A 167 -4.10 -6.52 -5.03
N LYS A 168 -3.72 -5.63 -5.94
CA LYS A 168 -2.73 -5.91 -7.00
C LYS A 168 -1.34 -5.32 -6.76
N ALA A 169 -1.20 -4.42 -5.80
CA ALA A 169 0.11 -3.86 -5.44
C ALA A 169 0.91 -4.89 -4.64
N ASP A 170 2.15 -5.14 -5.04
CA ASP A 170 3.07 -6.05 -4.35
C ASP A 170 3.81 -5.35 -3.21
N SER A 171 3.79 -4.01 -3.20
CA SER A 171 4.38 -3.20 -2.15
C SER A 171 3.54 -1.97 -1.77
N PRO A 172 3.68 -1.43 -0.55
CA PRO A 172 3.03 -0.17 -0.16
C PRO A 172 3.40 1.01 -1.07
N LYS A 173 4.57 0.98 -1.69
CA LYS A 173 5.04 2.04 -2.57
C LYS A 173 4.42 1.96 -3.96
N GLU A 174 4.05 0.77 -4.45
CA GLU A 174 3.17 0.65 -5.60
C GLU A 174 1.75 1.15 -5.30
N THR A 175 1.21 0.87 -4.09
CA THR A 175 -0.06 1.49 -3.66
C THR A 175 0.05 3.01 -3.67
N GLU A 176 1.14 3.56 -3.17
CA GLU A 176 1.42 5.00 -3.21
C GLU A 176 1.41 5.52 -4.65
N MET A 177 2.19 4.89 -5.54
CA MET A 177 2.27 5.21 -6.96
C MET A 177 0.90 5.19 -7.64
N ARG A 178 0.08 4.17 -7.33
CA ARG A 178 -1.28 3.99 -7.84
C ARG A 178 -2.20 5.11 -7.38
N ILE A 179 -2.16 5.48 -6.10
CA ILE A 179 -3.00 6.54 -5.55
C ILE A 179 -2.62 7.90 -6.13
N ILE A 180 -1.32 8.22 -6.25
CA ILE A 180 -0.86 9.45 -6.90
C ILE A 180 -1.35 9.49 -8.35
N SER A 181 -1.11 8.41 -9.10
CA SER A 181 -1.51 8.32 -10.51
C SER A 181 -3.01 8.50 -10.67
N ARG A 182 -3.84 7.82 -9.86
CA ARG A 182 -5.29 8.01 -9.89
C ARG A 182 -5.69 9.45 -9.54
N ALA A 183 -5.05 10.08 -8.54
CA ALA A 183 -5.36 11.45 -8.17
C ALA A 183 -5.09 12.45 -9.30
N ILE A 184 -4.00 12.25 -10.05
CA ILE A 184 -3.66 13.08 -11.21
C ILE A 184 -4.68 12.87 -12.34
N LEU A 185 -5.00 11.61 -12.61
CA LEU A 185 -5.79 11.22 -13.77
C LEU A 185 -7.31 11.40 -13.58
N GLU A 186 -7.80 11.37 -12.34
CA GLU A 186 -9.21 11.66 -12.01
C GLU A 186 -9.44 13.15 -11.69
N GLY A 187 -8.37 13.92 -11.51
CA GLY A 187 -8.41 15.32 -11.12
C GLY A 187 -8.54 15.52 -9.60
N PRO A 188 -7.93 16.60 -9.06
CA PRO A 188 -7.81 16.81 -7.62
C PRO A 188 -9.16 17.12 -6.93
N GLU A 189 -10.13 17.67 -7.66
CA GLU A 189 -11.45 18.00 -7.14
C GLU A 189 -12.33 16.76 -6.97
N SER A 190 -12.15 15.76 -7.84
CA SER A 190 -12.94 14.52 -7.87
C SER A 190 -12.31 13.42 -7.01
N PHE A 191 -11.01 13.49 -6.73
CA PHE A 191 -10.30 12.43 -6.03
C PHE A 191 -10.68 12.37 -4.52
N PRO A 192 -11.12 11.22 -3.99
CA PRO A 192 -11.66 11.17 -2.62
C PRO A 192 -10.64 11.33 -1.47
N LEU A 193 -9.34 11.20 -1.75
CA LEU A 193 -8.28 11.61 -0.83
C LEU A 193 -7.90 13.03 -1.21
N LYS A 194 -8.26 13.99 -0.37
CA LYS A 194 -7.80 15.36 -0.56
C LYS A 194 -6.27 15.37 -0.56
N LEU A 195 -5.70 16.04 -1.55
CA LEU A 195 -4.26 16.25 -1.61
C LEU A 195 -3.92 17.44 -0.69
N VAL A 196 -2.90 17.29 0.15
CA VAL A 196 -2.32 18.38 0.96
C VAL A 196 -1.49 19.20 -0.01
N ARG A 197 -2.09 20.24 -0.61
CA ARG A 197 -1.71 21.62 -0.29
C ARG A 197 -2.24 22.70 -1.24
N ASP A 198 -2.27 23.88 -0.63
CA ASP A 198 -2.24 25.22 -1.20
C ASP A 198 -1.07 25.52 -2.17
N ASP A 199 -0.20 24.55 -2.51
CA ASP A 199 0.86 24.64 -3.52
C ASP A 199 0.38 24.21 -4.93
N MET A 200 -0.78 23.56 -5.04
CA MET A 200 -1.58 23.47 -6.28
C MET A 200 -2.27 24.79 -6.65
N ARG A 201 -1.77 25.93 -6.17
CA ARG A 201 -2.20 27.28 -6.60
C ARG A 201 -1.40 27.80 -7.82
N ASP A 202 -0.48 27.00 -8.37
CA ASP A 202 0.48 27.30 -9.45
C ASP A 202 0.20 26.38 -10.69
N PRO A 203 0.73 26.61 -11.92
CA PRO A 203 0.39 25.95 -13.20
C PRO A 203 0.30 24.42 -13.20
N PHE A 204 0.83 23.80 -12.15
CA PHE A 204 0.73 22.37 -11.92
C PHE A 204 -0.71 21.86 -11.77
N ALA A 205 -1.59 22.59 -11.08
CA ALA A 205 -2.99 22.17 -10.94
C ALA A 205 -3.76 22.26 -12.27
N GLU A 206 -3.46 23.27 -13.09
CA GLU A 206 -4.01 23.37 -14.44
C GLU A 206 -3.52 22.22 -15.33
N ASN A 207 -2.25 21.86 -15.22
CA ASN A 207 -1.66 20.72 -15.92
C ASN A 207 -2.31 19.38 -15.53
N ILE A 208 -2.60 19.18 -14.24
CA ILE A 208 -3.34 17.99 -13.77
C ILE A 208 -4.76 18.00 -14.30
N ARG A 209 -5.50 19.11 -14.18
CA ARG A 209 -6.87 19.24 -14.70
C ARG A 209 -6.91 18.97 -16.21
N TRP A 210 -5.95 19.52 -16.95
CA TRP A 210 -5.80 19.26 -18.37
C TRP A 210 -5.61 17.76 -18.64
N ALA A 211 -4.70 17.09 -17.92
CA ALA A 211 -4.46 15.67 -18.10
C ALA A 211 -5.71 14.84 -17.80
N ALA A 212 -6.40 15.12 -16.69
CA ALA A 212 -7.63 14.44 -16.31
C ALA A 212 -8.73 14.60 -17.39
N ALA A 213 -8.93 15.81 -17.91
CA ALA A 213 -9.88 16.08 -18.98
C ALA A 213 -9.55 15.28 -20.26
N GLN A 214 -8.29 15.23 -20.67
CA GLN A 214 -7.88 14.44 -21.85
C GLN A 214 -8.17 12.96 -21.68
N LEU A 215 -7.94 12.40 -20.49
CA LEU A 215 -8.22 11.00 -20.23
C LEU A 215 -9.73 10.71 -20.22
N GLU A 216 -10.54 11.63 -19.69
CA GLU A 216 -11.99 11.53 -19.73
C GLU A 216 -12.52 11.57 -21.18
N ASP A 217 -12.10 12.58 -21.95
CA ASP A 217 -12.49 12.77 -23.35
C ASP A 217 -12.14 11.56 -24.22
N LEU A 218 -10.92 11.04 -24.05
CA LEU A 218 -10.41 9.88 -24.79
C LEU A 218 -10.82 8.54 -24.15
N ARG A 219 -11.57 8.56 -23.03
CA ARG A 219 -12.01 7.37 -22.25
C ARG A 219 -10.88 6.42 -21.88
N LEU A 220 -9.71 6.98 -21.59
CA LEU A 220 -8.51 6.23 -21.24
C LEU A 220 -8.59 5.75 -19.79
N LYS A 221 -8.05 4.56 -19.54
CA LYS A 221 -8.06 3.94 -18.21
C LYS A 221 -6.66 3.57 -17.78
N LEU A 222 -6.34 3.93 -16.54
CA LEU A 222 -5.18 3.41 -15.85
C LEU A 222 -5.43 1.95 -15.49
N SER A 223 -4.53 1.06 -15.93
CA SER A 223 -4.61 -0.37 -15.67
C SER A 223 -3.48 -0.80 -14.75
N GLU A 224 -3.77 -1.66 -13.78
CA GLU A 224 -2.79 -2.21 -12.84
C GLU A 224 -2.29 -3.59 -13.28
N GLN A 225 -1.00 -3.85 -13.09
CA GLN A 225 -0.32 -5.12 -13.37
C GLN A 225 -0.49 -5.54 -14.84
N VAL A 226 0.07 -4.76 -15.76
CA VAL A 226 -0.04 -4.97 -17.21
C VAL A 226 1.17 -5.73 -17.74
N PRO A 227 1.02 -7.01 -18.14
CA PRO A 227 2.12 -7.78 -18.71
C PRO A 227 2.44 -7.30 -20.13
N ILE A 228 3.74 -7.19 -20.42
CA ILE A 228 4.28 -6.86 -21.73
C ILE A 228 5.04 -8.08 -22.26
N TYR A 229 4.75 -8.45 -23.51
CA TYR A 229 5.33 -9.60 -24.19
C TYR A 229 6.20 -9.17 -25.37
N GLU A 230 7.12 -10.02 -25.79
CA GLU A 230 8.04 -9.72 -26.89
C GLU A 230 7.38 -9.84 -28.28
N ALA A 231 6.85 -8.74 -28.82
CA ALA A 231 6.09 -8.77 -30.07
C ALA A 231 6.87 -9.27 -31.31
N THR A 232 8.20 -9.26 -31.29
CA THR A 232 9.05 -9.46 -32.47
C THR A 232 9.41 -10.92 -32.76
N TRP A 233 9.53 -11.77 -31.74
CA TRP A 233 10.11 -13.11 -31.91
C TRP A 233 9.37 -14.23 -31.16
N SER A 234 8.50 -13.90 -30.18
CA SER A 234 7.89 -14.89 -29.29
C SER A 234 6.92 -14.26 -28.27
N ASP A 235 5.89 -14.96 -27.83
CA ASP A 235 5.03 -14.50 -26.71
C ASP A 235 5.68 -14.64 -25.31
N TRP A 236 7.01 -14.48 -25.20
CA TRP A 236 7.71 -14.49 -23.92
C TRP A 236 7.46 -13.18 -23.15
N PRO A 237 7.19 -13.24 -21.82
CA PRO A 237 7.01 -12.05 -21.01
C PRO A 237 8.33 -11.28 -20.86
N ILE A 238 8.29 -9.97 -21.13
CA ILE A 238 9.38 -9.04 -20.90
C ILE A 238 9.36 -8.56 -19.45
N THR A 239 8.22 -7.99 -19.05
CA THR A 239 8.00 -7.39 -17.73
C THR A 239 6.51 -7.25 -17.47
N ILE A 240 6.15 -6.93 -16.24
CA ILE A 240 4.82 -6.44 -15.87
C ILE A 240 5.01 -4.98 -15.46
N PHE A 241 4.21 -4.08 -16.00
CA PHE A 241 4.12 -2.71 -15.49
C PHE A 241 3.15 -2.68 -14.32
N ASP A 242 3.55 -2.05 -13.22
CA ASP A 242 2.68 -1.88 -12.05
C ASP A 242 1.42 -1.10 -12.43
N LEU A 243 1.58 -0.06 -13.26
CA LEU A 243 0.49 0.72 -13.85
C LEU A 243 0.76 1.01 -15.32
N ALA A 244 -0.28 1.11 -16.14
CA ALA A 244 -0.15 1.56 -17.52
C ALA A 244 -1.37 2.31 -18.04
N LEU A 245 -1.12 3.32 -18.86
CA LEU A 245 -2.07 3.89 -19.81
C LEU A 245 -1.80 3.26 -21.17
N THR A 246 -2.44 2.11 -21.42
CA THR A 246 -2.11 1.23 -22.55
C THR A 246 -2.31 1.89 -23.91
N ALA A 247 -3.39 2.65 -24.07
CA ALA A 247 -3.68 3.39 -25.32
C ALA A 247 -2.63 4.45 -25.65
N LEU A 248 -2.01 5.06 -24.64
CA LEU A 248 -0.93 6.04 -24.80
C LEU A 248 0.46 5.39 -24.84
N LYS A 249 0.54 4.06 -24.64
CA LYS A 249 1.78 3.32 -24.42
C LYS A 249 2.66 3.97 -23.35
N ILE A 250 2.07 4.35 -22.21
CA ILE A 250 2.81 4.82 -21.04
C ILE A 250 2.74 3.72 -19.97
N GLY A 251 3.91 3.23 -19.54
CA GLY A 251 4.04 2.24 -18.47
C GLY A 251 4.77 2.85 -17.28
N LEU A 252 4.31 2.55 -16.06
CA LEU A 252 4.93 2.98 -14.81
C LEU A 252 5.46 1.75 -14.07
N MET A 253 6.66 1.88 -13.52
CA MET A 253 7.31 0.85 -12.71
C MET A 253 7.82 1.45 -11.40
N TYR A 254 7.61 0.76 -10.30
CA TYR A 254 8.25 1.02 -9.03
C TYR A 254 9.42 0.06 -8.85
N ASP A 255 10.61 0.62 -8.68
CA ASP A 255 11.83 -0.13 -8.38
C ASP A 255 12.03 -0.11 -6.86
N GLY A 256 11.82 -1.27 -6.24
CA GLY A 256 12.12 -1.46 -4.82
C GLY A 256 13.61 -1.28 -4.53
N GLU A 257 13.97 -1.11 -3.26
CA GLU A 257 15.39 -1.14 -2.86
C GLU A 257 15.97 -2.53 -3.13
N HIS A 258 16.56 -2.73 -4.30
CA HIS A 258 17.33 -3.90 -4.65
C HIS A 258 18.82 -3.60 -4.53
N HIS A 259 19.55 -4.47 -3.84
CA HIS A 259 21.01 -4.40 -3.80
C HIS A 259 21.54 -4.41 -5.24
N LEU A 260 22.30 -3.37 -5.59
CA LEU A 260 22.81 -3.00 -6.93
C LEU A 260 23.70 -4.09 -7.57
N GLN A 261 23.17 -5.28 -7.83
CA GLN A 261 23.87 -6.35 -8.52
C GLN A 261 23.85 -6.09 -10.02
N ARG A 262 24.99 -6.32 -10.67
CA ARG A 262 25.21 -6.04 -12.10
C ARG A 262 24.20 -6.75 -13.02
N SER A 263 23.87 -8.00 -12.71
CA SER A 263 22.89 -8.81 -13.45
C SER A 263 21.50 -8.17 -13.49
N GLN A 264 21.09 -7.52 -12.40
CA GLN A 264 19.80 -6.84 -12.33
C GLN A 264 19.80 -5.59 -13.23
N ARG A 265 20.90 -4.82 -13.23
CA ARG A 265 21.03 -3.65 -14.12
C ARG A 265 20.98 -4.02 -15.60
N ASP A 266 21.67 -5.08 -15.99
CA ASP A 266 21.68 -5.54 -17.39
C ASP A 266 20.28 -6.01 -17.81
N LYS A 267 19.55 -6.68 -16.90
CA LYS A 267 18.15 -7.08 -17.11
C LYS A 267 17.23 -5.86 -17.25
N ASP A 268 17.32 -4.88 -16.36
CA ASP A 268 16.49 -3.66 -16.40
C ASP A 268 16.76 -2.81 -17.65
N ALA A 269 18.01 -2.73 -18.09
CA ALA A 269 18.38 -2.07 -19.34
C ALA A 269 17.78 -2.81 -20.55
N SER A 270 17.82 -4.15 -20.56
CA SER A 270 17.19 -4.97 -21.60
C SER A 270 15.66 -4.78 -21.64
N ILE A 271 14.99 -4.81 -20.49
CA ILE A 271 13.54 -4.55 -20.38
C ILE A 271 13.21 -3.18 -20.97
N SER A 272 13.95 -2.15 -20.56
CA SER A 272 13.73 -0.77 -21.03
C SER A 272 13.87 -0.68 -22.56
N LEU A 273 14.94 -1.26 -23.12
CA LEU A 273 15.16 -1.28 -24.57
C LEU A 273 14.02 -1.98 -25.32
N LYS A 274 13.61 -3.18 -24.87
CA LYS A 274 12.53 -3.94 -25.51
C LYS A 274 11.20 -3.19 -25.48
N CYS A 275 10.86 -2.57 -24.34
CA CYS A 275 9.66 -1.76 -24.21
C CYS A 275 9.72 -0.52 -25.12
N THR A 276 10.85 0.18 -25.19
CA THR A 276 11.03 1.33 -26.09
C THR A 276 10.90 0.95 -27.56
N LEU A 277 11.48 -0.17 -27.99
CA LEU A 277 11.33 -0.68 -29.37
C LEU A 277 9.87 -0.99 -29.72
N GLN A 278 9.06 -1.38 -28.74
CA GLN A 278 7.61 -1.55 -28.89
C GLN A 278 6.81 -0.25 -28.74
N GLY A 279 7.49 0.90 -28.62
CA GLY A 279 6.90 2.22 -28.56
C GLY A 279 6.38 2.62 -27.17
N TRP A 280 6.76 1.91 -26.11
CA TRP A 280 6.40 2.28 -24.73
C TRP A 280 7.30 3.39 -24.19
N LEU A 281 6.68 4.39 -23.56
CA LEU A 281 7.35 5.32 -22.66
C LEU A 281 7.27 4.74 -21.25
N VAL A 282 8.42 4.27 -20.74
CA VAL A 282 8.52 3.66 -19.42
C VAL A 282 8.99 4.70 -18.40
N LEU A 283 8.16 4.98 -17.39
CA LEU A 283 8.48 5.83 -16.26
C LEU A 283 8.81 4.95 -15.06
N ARG A 284 10.08 4.96 -14.63
CA ARG A 284 10.54 4.16 -13.48
C ARG A 284 10.79 5.06 -12.28
N PHE A 285 10.20 4.71 -11.14
CA PHE A 285 10.31 5.46 -9.89
C PHE A 285 10.94 4.60 -8.80
N SER A 286 11.73 5.22 -7.94
CA SER A 286 12.22 4.62 -6.70
C SER A 286 11.57 5.32 -5.51
N ALA A 287 11.82 4.85 -4.28
CA ALA A 287 11.38 5.56 -3.08
C ALA A 287 11.81 7.05 -3.06
N GLY A 288 12.99 7.37 -3.60
CA GLY A 288 13.54 8.73 -3.61
C GLY A 288 13.08 9.60 -4.77
N THR A 289 12.44 9.05 -5.80
CA THR A 289 11.98 9.83 -6.97
C THR A 289 10.46 9.87 -7.11
N LEU A 290 9.72 9.17 -6.24
CA LEU A 290 8.27 9.06 -6.34
C LEU A 290 7.55 10.43 -6.23
N GLU A 291 8.13 11.40 -5.54
CA GLU A 291 7.63 12.78 -5.47
C GLU A 291 7.59 13.50 -6.82
N THR A 292 8.41 13.06 -7.79
CA THR A 292 8.46 13.64 -9.15
C THR A 292 7.42 13.07 -10.09
N LEU A 293 6.74 11.98 -9.67
CA LEU A 293 5.76 11.26 -10.48
C LEU A 293 4.68 12.18 -11.08
N PRO A 294 4.10 13.14 -10.33
CA PRO A 294 3.08 14.00 -10.89
C PRO A 294 3.53 14.74 -12.16
N GLY A 295 4.70 15.37 -12.12
CA GLY A 295 5.24 16.09 -13.27
C GLY A 295 5.59 15.16 -14.43
N ALA A 296 6.23 14.03 -14.14
CA ALA A 296 6.62 13.05 -15.15
C ALA A 296 5.40 12.45 -15.86
N LEU A 297 4.34 12.12 -15.13
CA LEU A 297 3.13 11.53 -15.69
C LEU A 297 2.38 12.53 -16.58
N VAL A 298 2.20 13.78 -16.14
CA VAL A 298 1.53 14.79 -16.95
C VAL A 298 2.32 15.10 -18.22
N ALA A 299 3.65 15.22 -18.12
CA ALA A 299 4.51 15.41 -19.29
C ALA A 299 4.37 14.24 -20.28
N ALA A 300 4.38 13.00 -19.78
CA ALA A 300 4.20 11.80 -20.60
C ALA A 300 2.84 11.78 -21.30
N VAL A 301 1.75 12.11 -20.60
CA VAL A 301 0.41 12.21 -21.19
C VAL A 301 0.39 13.28 -22.28
N ARG A 302 0.96 14.47 -22.02
CA ARG A 302 1.07 15.55 -23.02
C ARG A 302 1.82 15.14 -24.28
N MET A 303 2.96 14.49 -24.11
CA MET A 303 3.74 13.98 -25.24
C MET A 303 2.96 12.98 -26.09
N ARG A 304 2.11 12.14 -25.49
CA ARG A 304 1.40 11.06 -26.19
C ARG A 304 0.04 11.45 -26.74
N VAL A 305 -0.70 12.30 -26.05
CA VAL A 305 -1.98 12.82 -26.56
C VAL A 305 -1.77 13.61 -27.85
N ASN A 306 -0.74 14.45 -27.90
CA ASN A 306 -0.38 15.19 -29.13
C ASN A 306 -0.01 14.27 -30.31
N THR A 307 0.35 13.01 -30.06
CA THR A 307 0.61 12.03 -31.13
C THR A 307 -0.64 11.28 -31.60
N LEU A 308 -1.73 11.32 -30.84
CA LEU A 308 -3.02 10.74 -31.22
C LEU A 308 -3.86 11.69 -32.09
N ASP A 309 -3.62 13.00 -32.00
CA ASP A 309 -4.26 14.02 -32.82
C ASP A 309 -3.22 14.94 -33.50
N PRO A 310 -2.77 14.62 -34.72
CA PRO A 310 -1.81 15.45 -35.44
C PRO A 310 -2.41 16.74 -36.04
N ALA A 311 -3.71 17.02 -35.80
CA ALA A 311 -4.43 18.15 -36.41
C ALA A 311 -4.80 19.28 -35.43
N ALA A 312 -4.32 19.24 -34.18
CA ALA A 312 -4.48 20.30 -33.18
C ALA A 312 -3.26 21.23 -33.10
#